data_AF-A0A1V3RSS2-F1
#
_entry.id   AF-A0A1V3RSS2-F1
#
_cell.length_a   1.000
_cell.length_b   1.000
_cell.length_c   1.000
_cell.angle_alpha   90.00
_cell.angle_beta   90.00
_cell.angle_gamma   90.00
#
_symmetry.space_group_name_H-M   'P 1'
#
loop_
_entity.id
_entity.type
_entity.pdbx_description
1 polymer ?
#
loop_
_entity_poly.entity_id
_entity_poly.type
_entity_poly.pdbx_seq_one_letter_code
_entity_poly.pdbx_strand_id
1 'polypeptide(L)'
;MDPHAVIARNFVGGEAYEDASFIGRLHEAGLWDREEYWLLEWALYLIATETSFSQALSHRVFEIFSYSSLLFGCHFDRKDRFKIRNLKRKQIYDFRERFHMVFEGFFAGKMPTPARFDEPNPWLVGGT
;
A
#
# COMPACT_ATOMS: atom_id res chain seq x y z
N MET A 1 -3.26 7.42 -15.17
CA MET A 1 -2.06 6.68 -14.76
C MET A 1 -2.32 5.20 -14.99
N ASP A 2 -1.30 4.37 -15.23
CA ASP A 2 -1.47 2.91 -15.37
C ASP A 2 -1.35 2.22 -13.99
N PRO A 3 -2.37 1.48 -13.51
CA PRO A 3 -2.31 0.81 -12.21
C PRO A 3 -1.22 -0.27 -12.14
N HIS A 4 -0.88 -0.95 -13.24
CA HIS A 4 0.19 -1.95 -13.23
C HIS A 4 1.56 -1.30 -13.04
N ALA A 5 1.79 -0.16 -13.68
CA ALA A 5 3.00 0.64 -13.46
C ALA A 5 3.12 1.13 -12.00
N VAL A 6 1.99 1.50 -11.36
CA VAL A 6 1.97 1.89 -9.93
C VAL A 6 2.38 0.72 -9.02
N ILE A 7 1.91 -0.50 -9.29
CA ILE A 7 2.38 -1.68 -8.55
C ILE A 7 3.87 -1.92 -8.82
N ALA A 8 4.30 -1.85 -10.07
CA ALA A 8 5.68 -2.14 -10.46
C ALA A 8 6.69 -1.21 -9.79
N ARG A 9 6.40 0.09 -9.67
CA ARG A 9 7.30 1.06 -9.02
C ARG A 9 7.44 0.88 -7.51
N ASN A 10 6.54 0.14 -6.87
CA ASN A 10 6.60 -0.20 -5.45
C ASN A 10 7.32 -1.53 -5.17
N PHE A 11 7.63 -2.31 -6.21
CA PHE A 11 8.22 -3.64 -6.08
C PHE A 11 9.75 -3.58 -6.08
N VAL A 12 10.36 -3.62 -4.89
CA VAL A 12 11.82 -3.46 -4.66
C VAL A 12 12.69 -4.38 -5.53
N GLY A 13 12.22 -5.60 -5.82
CA GLY A 13 12.95 -6.57 -6.64
C GLY A 13 12.89 -6.32 -8.16
N GLY A 14 12.23 -5.26 -8.64
CA GLY A 14 12.00 -5.00 -10.06
C GLY A 14 12.76 -3.81 -10.62
N GLU A 15 13.04 -3.84 -11.92
CA GLU A 15 13.71 -2.74 -12.64
C GLU A 15 12.92 -1.43 -12.65
N ALA A 16 11.60 -1.51 -12.48
CA ALA A 16 10.72 -0.35 -12.43
C ALA A 16 10.64 0.30 -11.03
N TYR A 17 11.30 -0.27 -10.02
CA TYR A 17 11.29 0.25 -8.65
C TYR A 17 11.78 1.70 -8.61
N GLU A 18 11.08 2.52 -7.83
CA GLU A 18 11.44 3.92 -7.63
C GLU A 18 11.52 4.25 -6.14
N ASP A 19 12.61 4.91 -5.72
CA ASP A 19 12.75 5.43 -4.35
C ASP A 19 11.65 6.44 -4.00
N ALA A 20 11.07 7.09 -5.01
CA ALA A 20 9.97 8.03 -4.85
C ALA A 20 8.60 7.35 -4.67
N SER A 21 8.49 6.03 -4.82
CA SER A 21 7.25 5.26 -4.57
C SER A 21 6.87 5.22 -3.10
N PHE A 22 5.68 4.71 -2.77
CA PHE A 22 5.24 4.52 -1.39
C PHE A 22 6.23 3.65 -0.60
N ILE A 23 6.61 2.49 -1.14
CA ILE A 23 7.57 1.59 -0.48
C ILE A 23 8.94 2.25 -0.31
N GLY A 24 9.43 2.96 -1.33
CA GLY A 24 10.73 3.64 -1.25
C GLY A 24 10.76 4.70 -0.15
N ARG A 25 9.73 5.56 -0.11
CA ARG A 25 9.60 6.60 0.93
C ARG A 25 9.42 6.02 2.33
N LEU A 26 8.65 4.92 2.43
CA LEU A 26 8.43 4.25 3.70
C LEU A 26 9.73 3.63 4.23
N HIS A 27 10.49 2.92 3.39
CA HIS A 27 11.72 2.27 3.77
C HIS A 27 12.84 3.26 4.09
N GLU A 28 13.17 4.14 3.14
CA GLU A 28 14.37 4.99 3.22
C GLU A 28 14.20 6.15 4.19
N ALA A 29 13.01 6.77 4.21
CA ALA A 29 12.77 7.98 4.98
C ALA A 29 11.87 7.76 6.22
N GLY A 30 11.27 6.57 6.37
CA GLY A 30 10.27 6.34 7.41
C GLY A 30 9.03 7.22 7.21
N LEU A 31 8.69 7.55 5.96
CA LEU A 31 7.59 8.43 5.62
C LEU A 31 6.42 7.63 5.08
N TRP A 32 5.27 7.75 5.75
CA TRP A 32 3.99 7.39 5.17
C TRP A 32 3.55 8.51 4.23
N ASP A 33 4.06 8.49 3.00
CA ASP A 33 3.64 9.46 1.99
C ASP A 33 2.20 9.16 1.57
N ARG A 34 1.28 10.06 1.93
CA ARG A 34 -0.16 9.82 1.76
C ARG A 34 -0.55 9.73 0.29
N GLU A 35 0.00 10.60 -0.56
CA GLU A 35 -0.37 10.63 -1.98
C GLU A 35 0.08 9.35 -2.68
N GLU A 36 1.32 8.91 -2.40
CA GLU A 36 1.84 7.65 -2.92
C GLU A 36 1.08 6.43 -2.37
N TYR A 37 0.68 6.45 -1.10
CA TYR A 37 -0.17 5.40 -0.54
C TYR A 37 -1.55 5.35 -1.22
N TRP A 38 -2.18 6.51 -1.43
CA TRP A 38 -3.46 6.60 -2.14
C TRP A 38 -3.38 6.08 -3.56
N LEU A 39 -2.28 6.36 -4.24
CA LEU A 39 -2.04 5.86 -5.57
C LEU A 39 -1.90 4.33 -5.60
N LEU A 40 -1.14 3.77 -4.65
CA LEU A 40 -0.97 2.33 -4.49
C LEU A 40 -2.32 1.64 -4.20
N GLU A 41 -3.08 2.17 -3.26
CA GLU A 41 -4.41 1.64 -2.95
C GLU A 41 -5.34 1.70 -4.17
N TRP A 42 -5.40 2.83 -4.87
CA TRP A 42 -6.20 2.99 -6.08
C TRP A 42 -5.84 1.95 -7.14
N ALA A 43 -4.55 1.69 -7.35
CA ALA A 43 -4.09 0.70 -8.30
C ALA A 43 -4.58 -0.72 -7.94
N LEU A 44 -4.55 -1.08 -6.65
CA LEU A 44 -5.08 -2.36 -6.17
C LEU A 44 -6.58 -2.47 -6.45
N TYR A 45 -7.36 -1.41 -6.20
CA TYR A 45 -8.80 -1.41 -6.50
C TYR A 45 -9.09 -1.60 -7.99
N LEU A 46 -8.35 -0.92 -8.88
CA LEU A 46 -8.55 -1.08 -10.32
C LEU A 46 -8.18 -2.49 -10.79
N ILE A 47 -7.01 -3.00 -10.39
CA ILE A 47 -6.56 -4.34 -10.79
C ILE A 47 -7.51 -5.41 -10.25
N ALA A 48 -8.10 -5.22 -9.05
CA ALA A 48 -9.07 -6.16 -8.50
C ALA A 48 -10.37 -6.25 -9.32
N THR A 49 -10.64 -5.31 -10.24
CA THR A 49 -11.78 -5.40 -11.18
C THR A 49 -11.46 -6.22 -12.43
N GLU A 50 -10.18 -6.57 -12.66
CA GLU A 50 -9.77 -7.40 -13.78
C GLU A 50 -10.29 -8.84 -13.60
N THR A 51 -10.67 -9.49 -14.71
CA THR A 51 -11.21 -10.86 -14.68
C THR A 51 -10.18 -11.87 -14.15
N SER A 52 -8.89 -11.60 -14.37
CA SER A 52 -7.79 -12.37 -13.82
C SER A 52 -6.51 -11.53 -13.85
N PHE A 53 -5.58 -11.86 -12.97
CA PHE A 53 -4.22 -11.32 -13.01
C PHE A 53 -3.19 -12.45 -12.94
N SER A 54 -1.98 -12.14 -13.44
CA SER A 54 -0.89 -13.13 -13.49
C SER A 54 -0.36 -13.48 -12.10
N GLN A 55 0.23 -14.68 -11.97
CA GLN A 55 0.96 -15.06 -10.76
C GLN A 55 2.11 -14.08 -10.46
N ALA A 56 2.75 -13.54 -11.50
CA ALA A 56 3.81 -12.54 -11.35
C ALA A 56 3.28 -11.25 -10.70
N LEU A 57 2.09 -10.78 -11.08
CA LEU A 57 1.47 -9.62 -10.44
C LEU A 57 1.11 -9.93 -8.98
N SER A 58 0.51 -11.09 -8.73
CA SER A 58 0.16 -11.54 -7.38
C SER A 58 1.39 -11.56 -6.46
N HIS A 59 2.51 -12.08 -6.96
CA HIS A 59 3.79 -12.09 -6.25
C HIS A 59 4.28 -10.68 -5.90
N ARG A 60 4.24 -9.74 -6.87
CA ARG A 60 4.66 -8.35 -6.63
C ARG A 60 3.82 -7.67 -5.55
N VAL A 61 2.50 -7.83 -5.62
CA VAL A 61 1.58 -7.28 -4.60
C VAL A 61 1.85 -7.90 -3.24
N PHE A 62 2.17 -9.20 -3.18
CA PHE A 62 2.49 -9.89 -1.94
C PHE A 62 3.79 -9.39 -1.31
N GLU A 63 4.83 -9.12 -2.10
CA GLU A 63 6.07 -8.57 -1.56
C GLU A 63 5.86 -7.17 -0.97
N ILE A 64 5.10 -6.30 -1.65
CA ILE A 64 4.72 -4.97 -1.13
C ILE A 64 3.99 -5.10 0.22
N PHE A 65 3.04 -6.03 0.30
CA PHE A 65 2.27 -6.32 1.51
C PHE A 65 3.15 -6.81 2.66
N SER A 66 3.94 -7.85 2.38
CA SER A 66 4.81 -8.52 3.35
C SER A 66 5.83 -7.55 3.92
N TYR A 67 6.47 -6.77 3.04
CA TYR A 67 7.49 -5.82 3.43
C TYR A 67 6.91 -4.66 4.26
N SER A 68 5.78 -4.09 3.86
CA SER A 68 5.10 -3.05 4.65
C SER A 68 4.66 -3.59 6.02
N SER A 69 4.19 -4.83 6.09
CA SER A 69 3.80 -5.49 7.34
C SER A 69 4.99 -5.67 8.28
N LEU A 70 6.17 -6.01 7.75
CA LEU A 70 7.42 -6.02 8.51
C LEU A 70 7.74 -4.63 9.07
N LEU A 71 7.68 -3.59 8.24
CA LEU A 71 7.98 -2.22 8.66
C LEU A 71 7.02 -1.69 9.72
N PHE A 72 5.73 -2.07 9.67
CA PHE A 72 4.81 -1.84 10.78
C PHE A 72 5.26 -2.54 12.05
N GLY A 73 5.68 -3.81 11.97
CA GLY A 73 6.24 -4.57 13.08
C GLY A 73 7.44 -3.85 13.71
N CYS A 74 8.40 -3.44 12.89
CA CYS A 74 9.57 -2.65 13.31
C CYS A 74 9.17 -1.32 13.97
N HIS A 75 8.16 -0.61 13.43
CA HIS A 75 7.67 0.61 14.07
C HIS A 75 7.15 0.36 15.49
N PHE A 76 6.43 -0.74 15.73
CA PHE A 76 5.84 -1.05 17.03
C PHE A 76 6.81 -1.72 18.02
N ASP A 77 7.89 -2.35 17.54
CA ASP A 77 8.94 -2.88 18.41
C ASP A 77 9.74 -1.73 19.04
N ARG A 78 9.84 -1.74 20.38
CA ARG A 78 10.62 -0.76 21.14
C ARG A 78 12.13 -0.93 20.96
N LYS A 79 12.58 -2.11 20.55
CA LYS A 79 14.00 -2.44 20.32
C LYS A 79 14.46 -2.10 18.90
N ASP A 80 13.52 -1.90 17.99
CA ASP A 80 13.81 -1.54 16.61
C ASP A 80 13.90 -0.01 16.46
N ARG A 81 14.86 0.43 15.63
CA ARG A 81 15.16 1.85 15.37
C ARG A 81 14.31 2.43 14.26
N PHE A 82 13.70 1.60 13.42
CA PHE A 82 12.79 2.07 12.39
C PHE A 82 11.52 2.62 13.02
N LYS A 83 11.09 3.80 12.54
CA LYS A 83 9.83 4.43 12.93
C LYS A 83 9.24 5.16 11.74
N ILE A 84 7.95 4.99 11.50
CA ILE A 84 7.13 5.90 10.69
C ILE A 84 7.04 7.24 11.44
N ARG A 85 7.54 8.33 10.83
CA ARG A 85 7.84 9.58 11.53
C ARG A 85 6.79 10.67 11.35
N ASN A 86 6.02 10.63 10.27
CA ASN A 86 5.10 11.69 9.85
C ASN A 86 3.63 11.41 10.20
N LEU A 87 3.35 10.41 11.03
CA LEU A 87 2.01 10.06 11.49
C LEU A 87 1.96 10.00 13.03
N LYS A 88 0.80 10.37 13.59
CA LYS A 88 0.51 10.14 15.01
C LYS A 88 0.21 8.66 15.24
N ARG A 89 0.45 8.16 16.46
CA ARG A 89 0.22 6.75 16.84
C ARG A 89 -1.14 6.20 16.40
N LYS A 90 -2.23 6.93 16.64
CA LYS A 90 -3.58 6.51 16.19
C LYS A 90 -3.65 6.33 14.68
N GLN A 91 -3.13 7.30 13.92
CA GLN A 91 -3.12 7.23 12.45
C GLN A 91 -2.34 6.03 11.95
N ILE A 92 -1.22 5.67 12.60
CA ILE A 92 -0.44 4.48 12.22
C ILE A 92 -1.27 3.21 12.42
N TYR A 93 -2.04 3.10 13.50
CA TYR A 93 -2.97 1.98 13.69
C TYR A 93 -4.08 1.97 12.64
N ASP A 94 -4.72 3.11 12.39
CA ASP A 94 -5.80 3.25 11.40
C ASP A 94 -5.31 2.86 9.99
N PHE A 95 -4.14 3.36 9.59
CA PHE A 95 -3.52 3.04 8.30
C PHE A 95 -3.04 1.60 8.21
N ARG A 96 -2.51 1.01 9.29
CA ARG A 96 -2.16 -0.41 9.32
C ARG A 96 -3.39 -1.28 9.09
N GLU A 97 -4.49 -1.01 9.80
CA GLU A 97 -5.74 -1.76 9.62
C GLU A 97 -6.25 -1.64 8.18
N ARG A 98 -6.32 -0.42 7.65
CA ARG A 98 -6.70 -0.19 6.26
C ARG A 98 -5.79 -0.92 5.27
N PHE A 99 -4.48 -0.84 5.46
CA PHE A 99 -3.49 -1.50 4.61
C PHE A 99 -3.72 -3.02 4.60
N HIS A 100 -3.87 -3.64 5.77
CA HIS A 100 -4.21 -5.07 5.86
C HIS A 100 -5.52 -5.39 5.14
N MET A 101 -6.58 -4.63 5.41
CA MET A 101 -7.90 -4.84 4.80
C MET A 101 -7.90 -4.72 3.27
N VAL A 102 -7.20 -3.74 2.71
CA VAL A 102 -7.13 -3.49 1.27
C VAL A 102 -6.39 -4.63 0.57
N PHE A 103 -5.20 -5.01 1.08
CA PHE A 103 -4.40 -6.07 0.47
C PHE A 103 -5.03 -7.46 0.63
N GLU A 104 -5.58 -7.78 1.80
CA GLU A 104 -6.33 -9.02 2.00
C GLU A 104 -7.56 -9.08 1.10
N GLY A 105 -8.28 -7.96 0.97
CA GLY A 105 -9.39 -7.83 0.04
C GLY A 105 -8.98 -8.05 -1.41
N PHE A 106 -7.81 -7.53 -1.82
CA PHE A 106 -7.24 -7.75 -3.14
C PHE A 106 -6.99 -9.23 -3.41
N PHE A 107 -6.27 -9.92 -2.51
CA PHE A 107 -5.99 -11.36 -2.69
C PHE A 107 -7.25 -12.23 -2.61
N ALA A 108 -8.25 -11.83 -1.82
CA ALA A 108 -9.51 -12.53 -1.72
C ALA A 108 -10.47 -12.27 -2.90
N GLY A 109 -10.14 -11.34 -3.81
CA GLY A 109 -11.04 -10.89 -4.86
C GLY A 109 -12.28 -10.16 -4.32
N LYS A 110 -12.19 -9.60 -3.11
CA LYS A 110 -13.29 -8.92 -2.41
C LYS A 110 -12.77 -7.66 -1.72
N MET A 111 -12.64 -6.59 -2.50
CA MET A 111 -12.20 -5.28 -1.98
C MET A 111 -13.18 -4.72 -0.94
N PRO A 112 -12.68 -4.09 0.14
CA PRO A 112 -13.55 -3.39 1.08
C PRO A 112 -14.25 -2.20 0.40
N THR A 113 -15.46 -1.85 0.83
CA THR A 113 -16.13 -0.64 0.32
C THR A 113 -15.37 0.60 0.80
N PRO A 114 -15.00 1.56 -0.09
CA PRO A 114 -14.21 2.74 0.30
C PRO A 114 -14.83 3.58 1.42
N ALA A 115 -16.17 3.63 1.49
CA ALA A 115 -16.92 4.33 2.54
C ALA A 115 -16.70 3.77 3.97
N ARG A 116 -16.02 2.62 4.12
CA ARG A 116 -15.66 2.05 5.42
C ARG A 116 -14.53 2.84 6.11
N PHE A 117 -13.73 3.59 5.36
CA PHE A 117 -12.57 4.30 5.91
C PHE A 117 -12.92 5.76 6.19
N ASP A 118 -12.56 6.25 7.39
CA ASP A 118 -12.83 7.63 7.82
C ASP A 118 -12.21 8.67 6.87
N GLU A 119 -10.96 8.44 6.47
CA GLU A 119 -10.26 9.29 5.50
C GLU A 119 -10.45 8.72 4.09
N PRO A 120 -11.17 9.36 3.18
CA PRO A 120 -11.40 8.79 1.86
C PRO A 120 -10.13 8.87 0.99
N ASN A 121 -9.91 7.86 0.15
CA ASN A 121 -8.89 7.96 -0.91
C ASN A 121 -9.46 8.82 -2.06
N PRO A 122 -8.90 10.01 -2.35
CA PRO A 122 -9.44 10.93 -3.36
C PRO A 122 -9.52 10.32 -4.77
N TRP A 123 -8.64 9.37 -5.10
CA TRP A 123 -8.64 8.66 -6.39
C TRP A 123 -9.79 7.66 -6.55
N LEU A 124 -10.44 7.25 -5.44
CA LEU A 124 -11.57 6.33 -5.44
C LEU A 124 -12.92 7.06 -5.34
N VAL A 125 -12.96 8.27 -4.79
CA VAL A 125 -14.19 9.10 -4.70
C VAL A 125 -14.39 10.02 -5.89
N GLY A 126 -13.32 10.39 -6.60
CA GLY A 126 -13.35 11.34 -7.71
C GLY A 126 -13.51 10.73 -9.12
N GLY A 127 -13.77 9.42 -9.23
CA GLY A 127 -13.92 8.74 -10.52
C GLY A 127 -15.33 8.84 -11.07
N THR A 128 -15.59 9.87 -11.89
CA THR A 128 -16.60 9.84 -12.96
C THR A 128 -15.96 9.35 -14.25
#